data_AF-A0A085MVA0-F1
#
_entry.id   AF-A0A085MVA0-F1
#
_cell.length_a   1.000
_cell.length_b   1.000
_cell.length_c   1.000
_cell.angle_alpha   90.00
_cell.angle_beta   90.00
_cell.angle_gamma   90.00
#
_symmetry.space_group_name_H-M   'P 1'
#
loop_
_entity.id
_entity.type
_entity.pdbx_description
1 polymer ?
#
loop_
_entity_poly.entity_id
_entity_poly.type
_entity_poly.pdbx_seq_one_letter_code
_entity_poly.pdbx_strand_id
1 'polypeptide(L)'
;METSVLAKGLNFVPTLKAAPLLDIIASVESSLRPYIPAQKAAEIRGAFLDTLTQQNIKAVSNITVEERTTLKSLRQKTEIVITKADKGNVVGEVYTAIQEDHTENVRKTLRSLLEYFEHETHDIEISKIRNHIYYMSSTQCPELYGLLKIHKTEVPLKPVVSSIKSVTARLTSYLKTIIRPLRGSRTSAVKNSKEFCAEIKSLQYTSTKDQS
;
A
#
# COMPACT_ATOMS: atom_id res chain seq x y z
N MET A 1 22.82 -3.00 -11.42
CA MET A 1 21.83 -4.09 -11.26
C MET A 1 20.75 -3.72 -10.25
N GLU A 2 21.11 -3.20 -9.05
CA GLU A 2 20.14 -2.69 -8.06
C GLU A 2 19.16 -1.66 -8.63
N THR A 3 19.66 -0.69 -9.39
CA THR A 3 18.85 0.34 -10.07
C THR A 3 17.84 -0.25 -11.06
N SER A 4 18.19 -1.34 -11.75
CA SER A 4 17.31 -2.04 -12.70
C SER A 4 16.17 -2.76 -11.97
N VAL A 5 16.47 -3.43 -10.86
CA VAL A 5 15.46 -4.10 -10.02
C VAL A 5 14.49 -3.09 -9.41
N LEU A 6 15.00 -1.96 -8.93
CA LEU A 6 14.18 -0.89 -8.36
C LEU A 6 13.37 -0.14 -9.43
N ALA A 7 13.89 -0.02 -10.65
CA ALA A 7 13.20 0.60 -11.78
C ALA A 7 11.94 -0.17 -12.24
N LYS A 8 11.77 -1.44 -11.85
CA LYS A 8 10.53 -2.20 -12.09
C LYS A 8 9.31 -1.58 -11.38
N GLY A 9 9.54 -0.69 -10.41
CA GLY A 9 8.52 0.15 -9.81
C GLY A 9 7.63 -0.54 -8.78
N LEU A 10 6.75 0.25 -8.15
CA LEU A 10 5.92 -0.16 -7.00
C LEU A 10 4.86 -1.23 -7.33
N ASN A 11 4.60 -1.47 -8.61
CA ASN A 11 3.62 -2.46 -9.06
C ASN A 11 4.23 -3.82 -9.36
N PHE A 12 5.57 -3.90 -9.34
CA PHE A 12 6.26 -5.15 -9.50
C PHE A 12 6.25 -5.91 -8.17
N VAL A 13 5.40 -6.94 -8.10
CA VAL A 13 5.38 -7.88 -6.98
C VAL A 13 6.17 -9.11 -7.40
N PRO A 14 7.33 -9.40 -6.78
CA PRO A 14 8.07 -10.60 -7.10
C PRO A 14 7.22 -11.85 -6.85
N THR A 15 7.12 -12.74 -7.84
CA THR A 15 6.38 -14.00 -7.69
C THR A 15 7.01 -14.81 -6.55
N LEU A 16 6.17 -15.32 -5.66
CA LEU A 16 6.59 -16.24 -4.60
C LEU A 16 7.09 -17.55 -5.23
N LYS A 17 8.13 -18.16 -4.62
CA LYS A 17 8.66 -19.45 -5.10
C LYS A 17 7.65 -20.59 -5.01
N ALA A 18 6.74 -20.51 -4.04
CA ALA A 18 5.64 -21.44 -3.85
C ALA A 18 4.36 -20.61 -3.70
N ALA A 19 3.26 -21.09 -4.29
CA ALA A 19 1.96 -20.50 -4.06
C ALA A 19 1.61 -20.65 -2.57
N PRO A 20 1.15 -19.57 -1.89
CA PRO A 20 0.79 -19.62 -0.48
C PRO A 20 -0.58 -20.27 -0.30
N LEU A 21 -0.65 -21.57 -0.63
CA LEU A 21 -1.88 -22.35 -0.68
C LEU A 21 -2.62 -22.30 0.67
N LEU A 22 -1.88 -22.41 1.77
CA LEU A 22 -2.41 -22.36 3.12
C LEU A 22 -3.07 -21.01 3.45
N ASP A 23 -2.46 -19.90 3.02
CA ASP A 23 -3.02 -18.56 3.26
C ASP A 23 -4.31 -18.35 2.46
N ILE A 24 -4.35 -18.86 1.23
CA ILE A 24 -5.55 -18.81 0.38
C ILE A 24 -6.68 -19.62 1.02
N ILE A 25 -6.40 -20.86 1.46
CA ILE A 25 -7.37 -21.72 2.14
C ILE A 25 -7.88 -21.06 3.41
N ALA A 26 -6.97 -20.57 4.26
CA ALA A 26 -7.33 -19.90 5.51
C ALA A 26 -8.19 -18.65 5.27
N SER A 27 -7.92 -17.89 4.21
CA SER A 27 -8.72 -16.72 3.82
C SER A 27 -10.14 -17.10 3.39
N VAL A 28 -10.27 -18.13 2.55
CA VAL A 28 -11.57 -18.65 2.11
C VAL A 28 -12.36 -19.21 3.30
N GLU A 29 -11.72 -20.01 4.15
CA GLU A 29 -12.33 -20.59 5.35
C GLU A 29 -12.83 -19.49 6.31
N SER A 30 -12.01 -18.48 6.58
CA SER A 30 -12.38 -17.32 7.39
C SER A 30 -13.60 -16.57 6.82
N SER A 31 -13.68 -16.45 5.49
CA SER A 31 -14.76 -15.75 4.80
C SER A 31 -16.08 -16.52 4.81
N LEU A 32 -16.03 -17.87 4.82
CA LEU A 32 -17.21 -18.73 4.80
C LEU A 32 -17.75 -19.05 6.20
N ARG A 33 -16.90 -18.99 7.22
CA ARG A 33 -17.23 -19.30 8.62
C ARG A 33 -18.49 -18.61 9.17
N PRO A 34 -18.81 -17.34 8.85
CA PRO A 34 -20.00 -16.67 9.38
C PRO A 34 -21.33 -17.12 8.75
N TYR A 35 -21.29 -17.78 7.59
CA TYR A 35 -22.47 -17.96 6.73
C TYR A 35 -22.87 -19.42 6.50
N ILE A 36 -21.98 -20.38 6.81
CA ILE A 36 -22.15 -21.78 6.43
C ILE A 36 -21.93 -22.70 7.65
N PRO A 37 -22.77 -23.74 7.83
CA PRO A 37 -22.55 -24.78 8.84
C PRO A 37 -21.20 -25.49 8.66
N ALA A 38 -20.57 -25.89 9.76
CA ALA A 38 -19.22 -26.50 9.77
C ALA A 38 -19.05 -27.67 8.78
N GLN A 39 -20.10 -28.47 8.59
CA GLN A 39 -20.08 -29.63 7.70
C GLN A 39 -19.96 -29.23 6.22
N LYS A 40 -20.76 -28.26 5.75
CA LYS A 40 -20.67 -27.74 4.38
C LYS A 40 -19.37 -26.95 4.14
N ALA A 41 -18.84 -26.28 5.17
CA ALA A 41 -17.56 -25.61 5.07
C ALA A 41 -16.40 -26.61 4.86
N ALA A 42 -16.46 -27.78 5.52
CA ALA A 42 -15.48 -28.85 5.32
C ALA A 42 -15.56 -29.45 3.91
N GLU A 43 -16.76 -29.64 3.36
CA GLU A 43 -16.96 -30.09 1.98
C GLU A 43 -16.36 -29.11 0.95
N ILE A 44 -16.62 -27.80 1.12
CA ILE A 44 -16.05 -26.76 0.26
C ILE A 44 -14.53 -26.74 0.37
N ARG A 45 -13.98 -26.88 1.58
CA ARG A 45 -12.53 -26.94 1.80
C ARG A 45 -11.89 -28.13 1.09
N GLY A 46 -12.52 -29.31 1.16
CA GLY A 46 -12.07 -30.51 0.46
C GLY A 46 -12.05 -30.30 -1.05
N ALA A 47 -13.18 -29.90 -1.63
CA ALA A 47 -13.29 -29.65 -3.07
C ALA A 47 -12.30 -28.59 -3.56
N PHE A 48 -12.06 -27.54 -2.77
CA PHE A 48 -11.12 -26.47 -3.10
C PHE A 48 -9.66 -26.94 -3.05
N LEU A 49 -9.29 -27.73 -2.04
CA LEU A 49 -7.96 -28.33 -1.93
C LEU A 49 -7.69 -29.32 -3.08
N ASP A 50 -8.67 -30.17 -3.39
CA ASP A 50 -8.59 -31.13 -4.48
C ASP A 50 -8.40 -30.41 -5.83
N THR A 51 -9.16 -29.34 -6.07
CA THR A 51 -9.02 -28.52 -7.28
C THR A 51 -7.63 -27.85 -7.36
N LEU A 52 -7.15 -27.28 -6.27
CA LEU A 52 -5.87 -26.56 -6.24
C LEU A 52 -4.66 -27.50 -6.36
N THR A 53 -4.75 -28.69 -5.78
CA THR A 53 -3.70 -29.71 -5.88
C THR A 53 -3.66 -30.34 -7.27
N GLN A 54 -4.83 -30.57 -7.90
CA GLN A 54 -4.92 -31.06 -9.28
C GLN A 54 -4.35 -30.07 -10.31
N GLN A 55 -4.54 -28.76 -10.10
CA GLN A 55 -4.11 -27.75 -11.06
C GLN A 55 -2.61 -27.44 -11.07
N ASN A 56 -1.80 -28.02 -10.16
CA ASN A 56 -0.34 -27.85 -10.07
C ASN A 56 0.12 -26.44 -10.47
N ILE A 57 -0.42 -25.43 -9.78
CA ILE A 57 -0.27 -24.01 -10.14
C ILE A 57 1.20 -23.60 -9.98
N LYS A 58 1.99 -23.85 -11.01
CA LYS A 58 3.38 -23.38 -11.11
C LYS A 58 3.34 -21.92 -11.49
N ALA A 59 3.47 -21.07 -10.48
CA ALA A 59 3.56 -19.64 -10.70
C ALA A 59 4.79 -19.34 -11.57
N VAL A 60 4.58 -18.72 -12.73
CA VAL A 60 5.66 -18.29 -13.61
C VAL A 60 6.47 -17.22 -12.88
N SER A 61 7.78 -17.46 -12.70
CA SER A 61 8.65 -16.51 -12.00
C SER A 61 8.81 -15.26 -12.86
N ASN A 62 8.35 -14.12 -12.36
CA ASN A 62 8.52 -12.82 -13.03
C ASN A 62 9.87 -12.14 -12.68
N ILE A 63 10.73 -12.82 -11.93
CA ILE A 63 12.02 -12.34 -11.44
C ILE A 63 13.12 -13.39 -11.67
N THR A 64 14.32 -12.94 -12.03
CA THR A 64 15.49 -13.82 -12.20
C THR A 64 16.13 -14.19 -10.85
N VAL A 65 17.03 -15.18 -10.86
CA VAL A 65 17.79 -15.58 -9.66
C VAL A 65 18.68 -14.44 -9.16
N GLU A 66 19.30 -13.71 -10.08
CA GLU A 66 20.17 -12.56 -9.81
C GLU A 66 19.38 -11.44 -9.16
N GLU A 67 18.25 -11.03 -9.77
CA GLU A 67 17.38 -9.98 -9.23
C GLU A 67 16.84 -10.33 -7.84
N ARG A 68 16.52 -11.61 -7.61
CA ARG A 68 16.08 -12.09 -6.29
C ARG A 68 17.21 -12.05 -5.24
N THR A 69 18.45 -12.27 -5.67
CA THR A 69 19.63 -12.13 -4.80
C THR A 69 19.89 -10.67 -4.48
N THR A 70 19.76 -9.79 -5.47
CA THR A 70 19.83 -8.34 -5.29
C THR A 70 18.76 -7.81 -4.33
N LEU A 71 17.52 -8.30 -4.41
CA LEU A 71 16.48 -7.92 -3.44
C LEU A 71 16.82 -8.35 -2.01
N LYS A 72 17.46 -9.52 -1.84
CA LYS A 72 17.91 -9.98 -0.52
C LYS A 72 19.05 -9.12 0.02
N SER A 73 20.04 -8.76 -0.80
CA SER A 73 21.14 -7.91 -0.38
C SER A 73 20.67 -6.49 -0.05
N LEU A 74 19.76 -5.93 -0.85
CA LEU A 74 19.13 -4.63 -0.57
C LEU A 74 18.39 -4.62 0.77
N ARG A 75 17.71 -5.71 1.14
CA ARG A 75 17.03 -5.85 2.43
C ARG A 75 17.97 -5.89 3.63
N GLN A 76 19.24 -6.22 3.42
CA GLN A 76 20.26 -6.26 4.48
C GLN A 76 20.98 -4.92 4.67
N LYS A 77 20.85 -3.97 3.73
CA LYS A 77 21.47 -2.64 3.86
C LYS A 77 20.74 -1.83 4.94
N THR A 78 21.46 -1.41 5.97
CA THR A 78 20.95 -0.56 7.06
C THR A 78 20.78 0.89 6.66
N GLU A 79 21.44 1.32 5.58
CA GLU A 79 21.32 2.67 5.00
C GLU A 79 20.01 2.88 4.22
N ILE A 80 19.29 1.79 3.89
CA ILE A 80 18.04 1.83 3.11
C ILE A 80 16.89 1.29 3.95
N VAL A 81 15.89 2.12 4.21
CA VAL A 81 14.70 1.72 4.96
C VAL A 81 13.68 1.07 4.02
N ILE A 82 13.67 -0.27 3.98
CA ILE A 82 12.66 -1.05 3.22
C ILE A 82 11.51 -1.44 4.15
N THR A 83 10.37 -0.76 4.00
CA THR A 83 9.15 -1.02 4.79
C THR A 83 8.14 -1.88 4.02
N LYS A 84 7.29 -2.61 4.76
CA LYS A 84 6.13 -3.30 4.17
C LYS A 84 5.10 -2.27 3.73
N ALA A 85 4.56 -2.43 2.52
CA ALA A 85 3.62 -1.48 1.91
C ALA A 85 2.30 -1.26 2.70
N ASP A 86 1.84 -2.24 3.48
CA ASP A 86 0.44 -2.27 3.95
C ASP A 86 0.20 -2.14 5.46
N LYS A 87 1.23 -1.89 6.28
CA LYS A 87 0.98 -1.57 7.69
C LYS A 87 1.29 -0.12 7.95
N GLY A 88 0.26 0.70 7.73
CA GLY A 88 0.08 1.94 8.47
C GLY A 88 0.49 1.67 9.91
N ASN A 89 1.58 2.31 10.27
CA ASN A 89 2.44 2.07 11.41
C ASN A 89 1.66 1.59 12.65
N VAL A 90 2.11 0.51 13.29
CA VAL A 90 1.65 0.11 14.63
C VAL A 90 2.20 1.16 15.60
N VAL A 91 1.62 2.36 15.58
CA VAL A 91 1.84 3.33 16.66
C VAL A 91 0.81 2.96 17.72
N GLY A 92 1.19 1.98 18.53
CA GLY A 92 0.51 1.62 19.76
C GLY A 92 0.89 2.58 20.89
N GLU A 93 0.96 3.88 20.62
CA GLU A 93 1.39 4.87 21.58
C GLU A 93 0.29 5.91 21.77
N VAL A 94 -0.04 6.12 23.04
CA VAL A 94 -0.97 7.12 23.55
C VAL A 94 -0.57 8.48 22.96
N TYR A 95 -1.43 9.06 22.13
CA TYR A 95 -1.21 10.41 21.62
C TYR A 95 -1.19 11.39 22.80
N THR A 96 -0.05 12.04 23.02
CA THR A 96 0.08 13.12 23.99
C THR A 96 -0.13 14.46 23.30
N ALA A 97 -0.77 15.40 24.00
CA ALA A 97 -0.87 16.77 23.50
C ALA A 97 0.53 17.37 23.40
N ILE A 98 0.84 17.95 22.23
CA ILE A 98 2.06 18.72 22.03
C ILE A 98 1.89 20.03 22.81
N GLN A 99 2.89 20.38 23.62
CA GLN A 99 2.83 21.55 24.50
C GLN A 99 3.09 22.87 23.75
N GLU A 100 3.73 22.82 22.59
CA GLU A 100 4.12 23.99 21.80
C GLU A 100 3.86 23.81 20.29
N ASP A 101 3.61 24.91 19.60
CA ASP A 101 3.49 24.89 18.14
C ASP A 101 4.88 24.92 17.48
N HIS A 102 5.32 23.76 16.98
CA HIS A 102 6.60 23.62 16.27
C HIS A 102 6.53 24.00 14.78
N THR A 103 5.43 24.58 14.31
CA THR A 103 5.21 24.91 12.88
C THR A 103 6.35 25.78 12.30
N GLU A 104 6.85 26.76 13.05
CA GLU A 104 7.98 27.60 12.58
C GLU A 104 9.29 26.83 12.43
N ASN A 105 9.58 25.91 13.34
CA ASN A 105 10.78 25.09 13.27
C ASN A 105 10.72 24.18 12.04
N VAL A 106 9.58 23.52 11.84
CA VAL A 106 9.32 22.69 10.66
C VAL A 106 9.45 23.53 9.39
N ARG A 107 8.91 24.76 9.37
CA ARG A 107 9.03 25.67 8.22
C ARG A 107 10.48 25.98 7.90
N LYS A 108 11.30 26.34 8.90
CA LYS A 108 12.73 26.65 8.71
C LYS A 108 13.50 25.46 8.17
N THR A 109 13.35 24.29 8.80
CA THR A 109 14.01 23.05 8.35
C THR A 109 13.60 22.68 6.94
N LEU A 110 12.30 22.78 6.62
CA LEU A 110 11.78 22.47 5.29
C LEU A 110 12.34 23.41 4.23
N ARG A 111 12.50 24.69 4.53
CA ARG A 111 13.11 25.66 3.60
C ARG A 111 14.56 25.30 3.29
N SER A 112 15.36 24.99 4.31
CA SER A 112 16.76 24.59 4.12
C SER A 112 16.88 23.32 3.28
N LEU A 113 15.99 22.35 3.51
CA LEU A 113 15.96 21.11 2.74
C LEU A 113 15.57 21.35 1.27
N LEU A 114 14.57 22.20 1.02
CA LEU A 114 14.15 22.55 -0.34
C LEU A 114 15.23 23.34 -1.09
N GLU A 115 15.98 24.20 -0.40
CA GLU A 115 17.11 24.94 -0.99
C GLU A 115 18.24 23.98 -1.41
N TYR A 116 18.55 22.99 -0.57
CA TYR A 116 19.50 21.94 -0.92
C TYR A 116 19.04 21.16 -2.17
N PHE A 117 17.78 20.70 -2.20
CA PHE A 117 17.25 19.95 -3.34
C PHE A 117 17.09 20.80 -4.60
N GLU A 118 16.77 22.10 -4.48
CA GLU A 118 16.75 23.04 -5.60
C GLU A 118 18.12 23.09 -6.28
N HIS A 119 19.20 23.17 -5.49
CA HIS A 119 20.57 23.18 -6.00
C HIS A 119 20.98 21.84 -6.64
N GLU A 120 20.56 20.71 -6.06
CA GLU A 120 20.91 19.38 -6.59
C GLU A 120 20.13 19.05 -7.87
N THR A 121 18.82 19.31 -7.89
CA THR A 121 17.91 18.86 -8.95
C THR A 121 17.64 19.89 -10.04
N HIS A 122 17.93 21.18 -9.78
CA HIS A 122 17.59 22.31 -10.66
C HIS A 122 16.10 22.41 -10.99
N ASP A 123 15.23 21.90 -10.10
CA ASP A 123 13.80 21.85 -10.30
C ASP A 123 13.09 23.16 -9.91
N ILE A 124 12.47 23.80 -10.90
CA ILE A 124 11.75 25.06 -10.77
C ILE A 124 10.54 24.93 -9.82
N GLU A 125 9.88 23.77 -9.77
CA GLU A 125 8.73 23.57 -8.88
C GLU A 125 9.15 23.54 -7.40
N ILE A 126 10.34 23.00 -7.10
CA ILE A 126 10.90 23.03 -5.74
C ILE A 126 11.14 24.48 -5.30
N SER A 127 11.68 25.32 -6.19
CA SER A 127 11.87 26.76 -5.93
C SER A 127 10.54 27.48 -5.65
N LYS A 128 9.50 27.21 -6.45
CA LYS A 128 8.15 27.76 -6.24
C LYS A 128 7.55 27.33 -4.89
N ILE A 129 7.74 26.07 -4.50
CA ILE A 129 7.27 25.55 -3.21
C ILE A 129 8.02 26.21 -2.05
N ARG A 130 9.35 26.34 -2.15
CA ARG A 130 10.20 27.03 -1.14
C ARG A 130 9.75 28.47 -0.93
N ASN A 131 9.57 29.22 -2.02
CA ASN A 131 9.10 30.61 -1.97
C ASN A 131 7.70 30.70 -1.37
N HIS A 132 6.79 29.81 -1.76
CA HIS A 132 5.45 29.79 -1.18
C HIS A 132 5.45 29.53 0.34
N ILE A 133 6.26 28.57 0.81
CA ILE A 133 6.39 28.28 2.24
C ILE A 133 6.92 29.50 3.03
N TYR A 134 7.76 30.32 2.40
CA TYR A 134 8.28 31.56 3.00
C TYR A 134 7.22 32.65 3.15
N TYR A 135 6.41 32.90 2.12
CA TYR A 135 5.40 33.98 2.13
C TYR A 135 4.06 33.59 2.77
N MET A 136 3.85 32.31 3.09
CA MET A 136 2.56 31.84 3.59
C MET A 136 2.34 32.22 5.06
N SER A 137 1.40 33.13 5.30
CA SER A 137 1.08 33.68 6.63
C SER A 137 0.01 32.91 7.41
N SER A 138 -0.77 32.04 6.74
CA SER A 138 -1.97 31.38 7.31
C SER A 138 -1.87 29.86 7.39
N THR A 139 -0.72 29.35 7.82
CA THR A 139 -0.51 27.90 8.00
C THR A 139 -1.21 27.39 9.24
N GLN A 140 -1.83 26.22 9.14
CA GLN A 140 -2.43 25.53 10.28
C GLN A 140 -1.58 24.33 10.69
N CYS A 141 -1.41 24.14 12.00
CA CYS A 141 -0.82 22.91 12.54
C CYS A 141 -1.72 21.71 12.15
N PRO A 142 -1.15 20.56 11.73
CA PRO A 142 -1.96 19.40 11.39
C PRO A 142 -2.89 18.95 12.53
N GLU A 143 -4.15 18.69 12.21
CA GLU A 143 -5.18 18.35 13.19
C GLU A 143 -5.34 16.83 13.31
N LEU A 144 -5.37 16.30 14.53
CA LEU A 144 -5.68 14.88 14.78
C LEU A 144 -7.19 14.72 15.01
N TYR A 145 -7.83 13.85 14.22
CA TYR A 145 -9.24 13.48 14.39
C TYR A 145 -9.44 11.97 14.25
N GLY A 146 -10.58 11.46 14.70
CA GLY A 146 -10.90 10.04 14.69
C GLY A 146 -11.98 9.68 13.68
N LEU A 147 -11.77 8.64 12.87
CA LEU A 147 -12.80 8.01 12.05
C LEU A 147 -13.29 6.71 12.68
N LEU A 148 -14.60 6.55 12.88
CA LEU A 148 -15.16 5.34 13.50
C LEU A 148 -14.90 4.08 12.67
N LYS A 149 -14.43 3.01 13.32
CA LYS A 149 -14.36 1.67 12.72
C LYS A 149 -15.64 0.89 13.03
N ILE A 150 -16.72 1.18 12.31
CA ILE A 150 -18.07 0.60 12.51
C ILE A 150 -18.14 -0.94 12.46
N HIS A 151 -17.11 -1.60 11.93
CA HIS A 151 -17.03 -3.06 11.79
C HIS A 151 -16.27 -3.74 12.94
N LYS A 152 -15.82 -3.00 13.95
CA LYS A 152 -15.10 -3.55 15.12
C LYS A 152 -15.92 -3.41 16.39
N THR A 153 -15.87 -4.42 17.25
CA THR A 153 -16.42 -4.36 18.61
C THR A 153 -15.86 -3.14 19.34
N GLU A 154 -16.71 -2.46 20.13
CA GLU A 154 -16.41 -1.18 20.82
C GLU A 154 -16.20 0.02 19.90
N VAL A 155 -16.38 -0.15 18.58
CA VAL A 155 -16.30 0.91 17.55
C VAL A 155 -15.10 1.86 17.74
N PRO A 156 -13.87 1.34 17.84
CA PRO A 156 -12.70 2.17 18.10
C PRO A 156 -12.48 3.19 16.97
N LEU A 157 -11.98 4.37 17.35
CA LEU A 157 -11.57 5.39 16.39
C LEU A 157 -10.30 4.97 15.64
N LYS A 158 -10.26 5.29 14.35
CA LYS A 158 -9.05 5.31 13.53
C LYS A 158 -8.49 6.73 13.62
N PRO A 159 -7.35 6.96 14.30
CA PRO A 159 -6.72 8.27 14.29
C PRO A 159 -6.31 8.63 12.85
N VAL A 160 -6.55 9.87 12.46
CA VAL A 160 -6.18 10.46 11.17
C VAL A 160 -5.64 11.85 11.44
N VAL A 161 -4.48 12.14 10.87
CA VAL A 161 -3.89 13.49 10.89
C VAL A 161 -4.27 14.21 9.60
N SER A 162 -4.98 15.32 9.72
CA SER A 162 -5.27 16.27 8.64
C SER A 162 -4.11 17.26 8.52
N SER A 163 -3.25 17.09 7.52
CA SER A 163 -2.23 18.09 7.17
C SER A 163 -2.73 19.13 6.15
N ILE A 164 -4.06 19.30 6.05
CA ILE A 164 -4.67 20.27 5.13
C ILE A 164 -4.25 21.67 5.57
N LYS A 165 -3.78 22.52 4.62
CA LYS A 165 -3.24 23.86 4.88
C LYS A 165 -2.00 23.93 5.81
N SER A 166 -1.34 22.80 6.06
CA SER A 166 -0.08 22.78 6.79
C SER A 166 1.10 23.24 5.93
N VAL A 167 2.22 23.56 6.58
CA VAL A 167 3.50 23.91 5.94
C VAL A 167 4.00 22.87 4.92
N THR A 168 3.63 21.60 5.08
CA THR A 168 4.05 20.50 4.19
C THR A 168 3.04 20.18 3.08
N ALA A 169 1.86 20.82 3.06
CA ALA A 169 0.76 20.44 2.17
C ALA A 169 1.12 20.58 0.68
N ARG A 170 1.79 21.67 0.30
CA ARG A 170 2.25 21.89 -1.09
C ARG A 170 3.31 20.89 -1.51
N LEU A 171 4.32 20.66 -0.68
CA LEU A 171 5.34 19.66 -0.96
C LEU A 171 4.73 18.26 -1.11
N THR A 172 3.80 17.90 -0.22
CA THR A 172 3.09 16.61 -0.28
C THR A 172 2.32 16.46 -1.59
N SER A 173 1.68 17.54 -2.06
CA SER A 173 0.97 17.54 -3.33
C SER A 173 1.91 17.37 -4.53
N TYR A 174 3.08 18.00 -4.48
CA TYR A 174 4.14 17.83 -5.47
C TYR A 174 4.71 16.40 -5.48
N LEU A 175 5.06 15.85 -4.31
CA LEU A 175 5.49 14.46 -4.20
C LEU A 175 4.44 13.48 -4.72
N LYS A 176 3.14 13.77 -4.50
CA LYS A 176 2.05 12.97 -5.05
C LYS A 176 2.06 12.96 -6.58
N THR A 177 2.44 14.04 -7.27
CA THR A 177 2.51 14.05 -8.74
C THR A 177 3.67 13.20 -9.25
N ILE A 178 4.81 13.19 -8.54
CA ILE A 178 5.97 12.33 -8.85
C ILE A 178 5.64 10.84 -8.63
N ILE A 179 4.99 10.53 -7.51
CA ILE A 179 4.70 9.14 -7.11
C ILE A 179 3.55 8.54 -7.91
N ARG A 180 2.57 9.35 -8.33
CA ARG A 180 1.35 8.88 -8.99
C ARG A 180 1.61 8.03 -10.25
N PRO A 181 2.50 8.41 -11.19
CA PRO A 181 2.86 7.56 -12.33
C PRO A 181 3.45 6.20 -11.92
N LEU A 182 4.22 6.17 -10.82
CA LEU A 182 4.86 4.94 -10.32
C LEU A 182 3.86 3.94 -9.73
N ARG A 183 2.63 4.38 -9.44
CA ARG A 183 1.51 3.53 -8.95
C ARG A 183 0.77 2.77 -10.05
N GLY A 184 1.28 2.77 -11.29
CA GLY A 184 0.87 1.96 -12.46
C GLY A 184 -0.37 1.06 -12.33
N SER A 185 -1.29 1.20 -13.29
CA SER A 185 -2.51 0.38 -13.37
C SER A 185 -2.16 -1.10 -13.52
N ARG A 186 -2.34 -1.89 -12.46
CA ARG A 186 -2.27 -3.35 -12.55
C ARG A 186 -3.45 -3.84 -13.40
N THR A 187 -3.29 -4.96 -14.09
CA THR A 187 -4.43 -5.66 -14.70
C THR A 187 -5.46 -6.11 -13.66
N SER A 188 -5.03 -6.30 -12.41
CA SER A 188 -5.89 -6.58 -11.26
C SER A 188 -6.36 -5.32 -10.50
N ALA A 189 -6.06 -4.13 -11.01
CA ALA A 189 -6.50 -2.89 -10.37
C ALA A 189 -7.98 -2.66 -10.68
N VAL A 190 -8.82 -2.92 -9.70
CA VAL A 190 -10.25 -2.62 -9.80
C VAL A 190 -10.50 -1.21 -9.27
N LYS A 191 -11.17 -0.37 -10.07
CA LYS A 191 -11.32 1.06 -9.79
C LYS A 191 -12.16 1.34 -8.54
N ASN A 192 -13.18 0.51 -8.29
CA ASN A 192 -14.06 0.61 -7.13
C ASN A 192 -14.81 -0.71 -6.89
N SER A 193 -15.44 -0.84 -5.72
CA SER A 193 -16.18 -2.05 -5.35
C SER A 193 -17.39 -2.36 -6.24
N LYS A 194 -18.02 -1.35 -6.87
CA LYS A 194 -19.16 -1.57 -7.77
C LYS A 194 -18.71 -2.25 -9.08
N GLU A 195 -17.63 -1.77 -9.67
CA GLU A 195 -17.02 -2.38 -10.86
C GLU A 195 -16.58 -3.82 -10.57
N PHE A 196 -15.95 -4.06 -9.42
CA PHE A 196 -15.60 -5.42 -8.98
C PHE A 196 -16.81 -6.35 -8.92
N CYS A 197 -17.89 -5.90 -8.27
CA CYS A 197 -19.12 -6.70 -8.17
C CYS A 197 -19.77 -6.94 -9.53
N ALA A 198 -19.66 -6.00 -10.48
CA ALA A 198 -20.17 -6.17 -11.83
C ALA A 198 -19.35 -7.20 -12.62
N GLU A 199 -18.02 -7.13 -12.54
CA GLU A 199 -17.10 -8.09 -13.17
C GLU A 199 -17.30 -9.51 -12.65
N ILE A 200 -17.43 -9.70 -11.34
CA ILE A 200 -17.70 -11.04 -10.79
C ILE A 200 -19.03 -11.59 -11.28
N LYS A 201 -20.06 -10.75 -11.41
CA LYS A 201 -21.38 -11.18 -11.91
C LYS A 201 -21.36 -11.56 -13.39
N SER A 202 -20.42 -11.02 -14.18
CA SER A 202 -20.31 -11.35 -15.60
C SER A 202 -19.45 -12.59 -15.90
N LEU A 203 -18.74 -13.12 -14.90
CA LEU A 203 -18.01 -14.38 -15.03
C LEU A 203 -18.99 -15.54 -15.17
N GLN A 204 -19.13 -16.05 -16.40
CA GLN A 204 -19.86 -17.29 -16.67
C GLN A 204 -18.92 -18.49 -16.52
N TYR A 205 -19.30 -19.44 -15.67
CA TYR A 205 -18.63 -20.74 -15.57
C TYR A 205 -18.97 -21.58 -16.80
N THR A 206 -18.00 -21.78 -17.71
CA THR A 206 -18.09 -22.86 -18.68
C THR A 206 -17.82 -24.17 -17.95
N SER A 207 -18.89 -24.83 -17.50
CA SER A 207 -18.80 -26.20 -17.03
C SER A 207 -18.48 -27.07 -18.25
N THR A 208 -17.20 -27.39 -18.45
CA THR A 208 -16.77 -28.50 -19.29
C THR A 208 -17.30 -29.77 -18.65
N LYS A 209 -18.51 -30.16 -19.04
CA LYS A 209 -18.96 -31.54 -18.91
C LYS A 209 -18.15 -32.35 -19.90
N ASP A 210 -17.19 -33.10 -19.39
CA ASP A 210 -16.65 -34.25 -20.09
C ASP A 210 -17.82 -35.16 -20.47
N GLN A 211 -18.08 -35.28 -21.76
CA GLN A 211 -18.92 -36.33 -22.31
C GLN A 211 -18.08 -37.62 -22.32
N SER A 212 -18.53 -38.61 -21.57
CA SER A 212 -18.20 -40.03 -21.75
C SER A 212 -19.48 -40.82 -21.56
#